data_AF-A0A6N4DIC0-F1
#
_entry.id   AF-A0A6N4DIC0-F1
#
_cell.length_a   1.000
_cell.length_b   1.000
_cell.length_c   1.000
_cell.angle_alpha   90.00
_cell.angle_beta   90.00
_cell.angle_gamma   90.00
#
_symmetry.space_group_name_H-M   'P 1'
#
loop_
_entity.id
_entity.type
_entity.pdbx_description
1 polymer ?
#
loop_
_entity_poly.entity_id
_entity_poly.type
_entity_poly.pdbx_seq_one_letter_code
_entity_poly.pdbx_strand_id
1 'polypeptide(L)'
;MELLLYIVDHLGVAVFAVAGTLLAFRKNLDGFGVIVLAAVTGIGGGTLRDLILDLPVFWVHDPNYLYTIAIAALLTILWLRLRDYIHQTTLLFADAVGVAFFTVMGAQKAM
;
A
#
# COMPACT_ATOMS: atom_id res chain seq x y z
N MET A 1 8.64 -18.56 -9.98
CA MET A 1 9.02 -17.13 -10.03
C MET A 1 7.78 -16.26 -9.87
N GLU A 2 6.77 -16.45 -10.73
CA GLU A 2 5.47 -15.75 -10.68
C GLU A 2 4.84 -15.65 -9.28
N LEU A 3 4.72 -16.77 -8.55
CA LEU A 3 4.11 -16.76 -7.21
C LEU A 3 4.88 -15.89 -6.21
N LEU A 4 6.21 -15.89 -6.29
CA LEU A 4 7.04 -15.08 -5.39
C LEU A 4 6.81 -13.59 -5.68
N LEU A 5 6.81 -13.20 -6.95
CA LEU A 5 6.59 -11.80 -7.35
C LEU A 5 5.19 -11.33 -6.95
N TYR A 6 4.18 -12.17 -7.16
CA TYR A 6 2.82 -11.87 -6.73
C TYR A 6 2.72 -11.63 -5.21
N ILE A 7 3.35 -12.49 -4.40
CA ILE A 7 3.38 -12.30 -2.94
C ILE A 7 4.11 -11.00 -2.55
N VAL A 8 5.24 -10.71 -3.19
CA VAL A 8 6.01 -9.48 -2.90
C VAL A 8 5.24 -8.23 -3.31
N ASP A 9 4.52 -8.25 -4.44
CA ASP A 9 3.64 -7.17 -4.88
C ASP A 9 2.53 -6.93 -3.84
N HIS A 10 1.86 -7.98 -3.38
CA HIS A 10 0.86 -7.89 -2.32
C HIS A 10 1.42 -7.35 -1.00
N LEU A 11 2.63 -7.76 -0.62
CA LEU A 11 3.31 -7.23 0.57
C LEU A 11 3.60 -5.74 0.42
N GLY A 12 4.11 -5.30 -0.74
CA GLY A 12 4.36 -3.89 -1.01
C GLY A 12 3.09 -3.05 -0.94
N VAL A 13 2.00 -3.52 -1.57
CA VAL A 13 0.69 -2.87 -1.52
C VAL A 13 0.16 -2.80 -0.08
N ALA A 14 0.29 -3.88 0.69
CA ALA A 14 -0.13 -3.89 2.09
C ALA A 14 0.67 -2.90 2.95
N VAL A 15 1.99 -2.86 2.81
CA VAL A 15 2.87 -1.94 3.56
C VAL A 15 2.53 -0.48 3.23
N PHE A 16 2.29 -0.15 1.96
CA PHE A 16 1.87 1.20 1.57
C PHE A 16 0.45 1.54 2.04
N ALA A 17 -0.48 0.57 2.05
CA ALA A 17 -1.81 0.78 2.62
C ALA A 17 -1.75 1.06 4.12
N VAL A 18 -0.87 0.38 4.86
CA VAL A 18 -0.58 0.68 6.28
C VAL A 18 -0.06 2.10 6.42
N ALA A 19 0.93 2.51 5.62
CA ALA A 19 1.49 3.86 5.66
C ALA A 19 0.43 4.94 5.36
N GLY A 20 -0.40 4.74 4.33
CA GLY A 20 -1.52 5.63 3.99
C GLY A 20 -2.57 5.70 5.10
N THR A 21 -2.89 4.56 5.73
CA THR A 21 -3.82 4.51 6.87
C THR A 21 -3.29 5.28 8.08
N LEU A 22 -2.02 5.09 8.44
CA LEU A 22 -1.36 5.81 9.53
C LEU A 22 -1.32 7.33 9.27
N LEU A 23 -1.07 7.72 8.02
CA LEU A 23 -1.09 9.13 7.61
C LEU A 23 -2.49 9.73 7.70
N ALA A 24 -3.51 9.02 7.23
CA ALA A 24 -4.90 9.47 7.30
C ALA A 24 -5.36 9.68 8.74
N PHE A 25 -5.02 8.73 9.62
CA PHE A 25 -5.32 8.84 11.04
C PHE A 25 -4.64 10.07 11.67
N ARG A 26 -3.36 10.32 11.37
CA ARG A 26 -2.65 11.53 11.86
C ARG A 26 -3.26 12.83 11.36
N LYS A 27 -3.90 12.81 10.19
CA LYS A 27 -4.59 13.96 9.61
C LYS A 27 -6.05 14.07 10.08
N ASN A 28 -6.49 13.23 11.00
CA ASN A 28 -7.86 13.18 11.52
C ASN A 28 -8.91 13.06 10.40
N LEU A 29 -8.60 12.27 9.36
CA LEU A 29 -9.58 11.96 8.31
C LEU A 29 -10.64 10.99 8.84
N ASP A 30 -11.82 11.03 8.24
CA ASP A 30 -12.88 10.08 8.52
C ASP A 30 -12.60 8.69 7.92
N GLY A 31 -13.44 7.71 8.24
CA GLY A 31 -13.24 6.33 7.79
C GLY A 31 -13.17 6.19 6.27
N PHE A 32 -13.93 7.01 5.53
CA PHE A 32 -13.85 7.04 4.08
C PHE A 32 -12.50 7.59 3.60
N GLY A 33 -12.06 8.73 4.13
CA GLY A 33 -10.76 9.31 3.82
C GLY A 33 -9.59 8.37 4.13
N VAL A 34 -9.69 7.55 5.18
CA VAL A 34 -8.70 6.52 5.50
C VAL A 34 -8.59 5.47 4.39
N ILE A 35 -9.72 4.92 3.93
CA ILE A 35 -9.72 3.90 2.88
C ILE A 35 -9.23 4.49 1.55
N VAL A 36 -9.65 5.71 1.20
CA VAL A 36 -9.19 6.39 -0.01
C VAL A 36 -7.68 6.61 0.03
N LEU A 37 -7.14 7.14 1.14
CA LEU A 37 -5.72 7.40 1.22
C LEU A 37 -4.89 6.10 1.24
N ALA A 38 -5.36 5.08 1.96
CA ALA A 38 -4.72 3.76 1.95
C ALA A 38 -4.68 3.15 0.55
N ALA A 39 -5.77 3.27 -0.22
CA ALA A 39 -5.82 2.80 -1.60
C ALA A 39 -4.87 3.59 -2.50
N VAL A 40 -4.97 4.92 -2.53
CA VAL A 40 -4.12 5.77 -3.36
C VAL A 40 -2.63 5.52 -3.08
N THR A 41 -2.24 5.38 -1.81
CA THR A 41 -0.85 5.06 -1.45
C THR A 41 -0.47 3.63 -1.86
N GLY A 42 -1.34 2.64 -1.62
CA GLY A 42 -1.11 1.23 -1.93
C GLY A 42 -0.94 0.92 -3.41
N ILE A 43 -1.83 1.43 -4.26
CA ILE A 43 -1.87 1.12 -5.70
C ILE A 43 -1.31 2.23 -6.60
N GLY A 44 -1.09 3.44 -6.08
CA GLY A 44 -0.69 4.60 -6.89
C GLY A 44 0.62 4.41 -7.65
N GLY A 45 1.67 3.95 -6.97
CA GLY A 45 2.98 3.71 -7.60
C GLY A 45 2.93 2.64 -8.70
N GLY A 46 2.24 1.52 -8.44
CA GLY A 46 2.07 0.44 -9.42
C GLY A 46 1.20 0.86 -10.61
N THR A 47 0.20 1.71 -10.36
CA THR A 47 -0.64 2.29 -11.42
C THR A 47 0.19 3.20 -12.33
N LEU A 48 0.97 4.11 -11.75
CA LEU A 48 1.87 4.98 -12.53
C LEU A 48 2.88 4.16 -13.32
N ARG A 49 3.49 3.14 -12.72
CA ARG A 49 4.40 2.20 -13.39
C ARG A 49 3.73 1.57 -14.61
N ASP A 50 2.55 0.97 -14.42
CA ASP A 50 1.88 0.25 -15.50
C ASP A 50 1.45 1.20 -16.63
N LEU A 51 0.98 2.41 -16.31
CA LEU A 51 0.68 3.44 -17.31
C LEU A 51 1.92 3.91 -18.09
N ILE A 52 3.06 4.10 -17.42
CA ILE A 52 4.32 4.50 -18.07
C ILE A 52 4.83 3.41 -19.02
N LEU A 53 4.63 2.14 -18.66
CA LEU A 53 5.03 0.98 -19.46
C LEU A 53 4.00 0.60 -20.54
N ASP A 54 2.91 1.37 -20.70
CA ASP A 54 1.79 1.06 -21.59
C ASP A 54 1.19 -0.35 -21.34
N LEU A 55 1.12 -0.72 -20.06
CA LEU A 55 0.58 -1.99 -19.58
C LEU A 55 -0.79 -1.78 -18.93
N PRO A 56 -1.65 -2.82 -18.94
CA PRO A 56 -2.90 -2.78 -18.20
C PRO A 56 -2.65 -2.63 -16.69
N VAL A 57 -3.48 -1.82 -16.04
CA VAL A 57 -3.37 -1.52 -14.61
C VAL A 57 -3.68 -2.77 -13.77
N PHE A 58 -2.71 -3.19 -12.96
CA PHE A 58 -2.74 -4.47 -12.25
C PHE A 58 -4.00 -4.72 -11.38
N TRP A 59 -4.42 -3.74 -10.56
CA TRP A 59 -5.54 -3.90 -9.62
C TRP A 59 -6.91 -3.86 -10.31
N VAL A 60 -6.98 -3.43 -11.57
CA VAL A 60 -8.20 -3.51 -12.39
C VAL A 60 -8.38 -4.93 -12.91
N HIS A 61 -7.28 -5.59 -13.27
CA HIS A 61 -7.30 -6.99 -13.70
C HIS A 61 -7.45 -7.98 -12.55
N ASP A 62 -6.83 -7.67 -11.41
CA ASP A 62 -6.92 -8.50 -10.22
C ASP A 62 -7.47 -7.71 -9.01
N PRO A 63 -8.75 -7.88 -8.67
CA PRO A 63 -9.36 -7.22 -7.52
C PRO A 63 -8.77 -7.64 -6.17
N ASN A 64 -7.93 -8.69 -6.09
CA ASN A 64 -7.31 -9.14 -4.84
C ASN A 64 -6.45 -8.07 -4.18
N TYR A 65 -5.90 -7.13 -4.97
CA TYR A 65 -5.16 -5.99 -4.44
C TYR A 65 -6.06 -5.05 -3.62
N LEU A 66 -7.34 -4.89 -4.00
CA LEU A 66 -8.29 -4.08 -3.23
C LEU A 66 -8.63 -4.75 -1.88
N TYR A 67 -8.80 -6.07 -1.86
CA TYR A 67 -8.97 -6.81 -0.60
C TYR A 67 -7.73 -6.70 0.29
N THR A 68 -6.53 -6.69 -0.30
CA THR A 68 -5.27 -6.51 0.43
C THR A 68 -5.21 -5.14 1.10
N ILE A 69 -5.57 -4.08 0.38
CA ILE A 69 -5.66 -2.72 0.93
C ILE A 69 -6.69 -2.68 2.08
N ALA A 70 -7.89 -3.24 1.85
CA ALA A 70 -8.97 -3.22 2.84
C ALA A 70 -8.57 -3.96 4.12
N ILE A 71 -7.96 -5.14 4.00
CA ILE A 71 -7.48 -5.93 5.15
C ILE A 71 -6.35 -5.19 5.87
N ALA A 72 -5.36 -4.66 5.14
CA ALA A 72 -4.25 -3.93 5.73
C ALA A 72 -4.72 -2.66 6.48
N ALA A 73 -5.63 -1.90 5.87
CA ALA A 73 -6.23 -0.72 6.49
C ALA A 73 -7.05 -1.09 7.74
N LEU A 74 -7.89 -2.13 7.66
CA LEU A 74 -8.69 -2.61 8.80
C LEU A 74 -7.79 -3.06 9.97
N LEU A 75 -6.78 -3.89 9.71
CA LEU A 75 -5.84 -4.33 10.72
C LEU A 75 -5.09 -3.16 11.35
N THR A 76 -4.70 -2.18 10.55
CA THR A 76 -4.06 -0.96 11.05
C THR A 76 -5.02 -0.17 11.94
N ILE A 77 -6.28 0.06 11.52
CA ILE A 77 -7.28 0.75 12.34
C ILE A 77 -7.53 0.01 13.66
N LEU A 78 -7.65 -1.32 13.64
CA LEU A 78 -7.82 -2.12 14.86
C LEU A 78 -6.62 -2.00 15.79
N TRP A 79 -5.40 -2.00 15.25
CA TRP A 79 -4.20 -1.74 16.03
C TRP A 79 -4.23 -0.33 16.64
N LEU A 80 -4.55 0.69 15.85
CA LEU A 80 -4.64 2.07 16.34
C LEU A 80 -5.69 2.24 17.44
N ARG A 81 -6.77 1.47 17.40
CA ARG A 81 -7.77 1.46 18.48
C ARG A 81 -7.23 0.89 19.79
N LEU A 82 -6.23 0.01 19.73
CA LEU A 82 -5.60 -0.63 20.90
C LEU A 82 -4.38 0.16 21.43
N ARG A 83 -3.88 1.16 20.70
CA ARG A 83 -2.71 1.97 21.07
C ARG A 83 -3.03 3.46 21.01
N ASP A 84 -2.98 4.12 22.17
CA ASP A 84 -3.26 5.56 22.30
C ASP A 84 -2.22 6.47 21.62
N TYR A 85 -1.09 5.95 21.14
CA TYR A 85 0.00 6.76 20.58
C TYR A 85 0.72 6.12 19.39
N ILE A 86 0.86 6.89 18.30
CA ILE A 86 1.63 6.52 17.11
C ILE A 86 2.90 7.38 17.04
N HIS A 87 4.07 6.75 17.01
CA HIS A 87 5.35 7.45 16.78
C HIS A 87 5.56 7.73 15.28
N GLN A 88 6.16 8.88 14.93
CA GLN A 88 6.42 9.23 13.52
C GLN A 88 7.35 8.22 12.85
N THR A 89 8.24 7.60 13.62
CA THR A 89 9.15 6.55 13.18
C THR A 89 8.44 5.33 12.60
N THR A 90 7.27 4.96 13.12
CA THR A 90 6.50 3.81 12.58
C THR A 90 5.98 4.09 11.18
N LEU A 91 5.57 5.33 10.90
CA LEU A 91 5.13 5.75 9.56
C LEU A 91 6.32 5.77 8.60
N LEU A 92 7.44 6.38 9.01
CA LEU A 92 8.64 6.48 8.17
C LEU A 92 9.24 5.10 7.86
N PHE A 93 9.21 4.18 8.82
CA PHE A 93 9.69 2.81 8.60
C PHE A 93 8.82 2.05 7.60
N ALA A 94 7.48 2.12 7.74
CA ALA A 94 6.57 1.50 6.79
C ALA A 94 6.78 2.06 5.38
N ASP A 95 6.90 3.38 5.25
CA ASP A 95 7.12 4.05 3.96
C ASP A 95 8.45 3.62 3.30
N ALA A 96 9.54 3.57 4.08
CA ALA A 96 10.85 3.13 3.58
C ALA A 96 10.82 1.68 3.06
N VAL A 97 10.12 0.79 3.77
CA VAL A 97 9.93 -0.61 3.33
C VAL A 97 9.12 -0.67 2.03
N GLY A 98 8.03 0.10 1.94
CA GLY A 98 7.22 0.18 0.72
C GLY A 98 8.03 0.64 -0.49
N VAL A 99 8.80 1.73 -0.34
CA VAL A 99 9.67 2.26 -1.40
C VAL A 99 10.71 1.23 -1.85
N ALA A 100 11.33 0.51 -0.92
CA ALA A 100 12.30 -0.54 -1.26
C ALA A 100 11.67 -1.67 -2.09
N PHE A 101 10.47 -2.14 -1.73
CA PHE A 101 9.78 -3.17 -2.52
C PHE A 101 9.40 -2.66 -3.92
N PHE A 102 8.76 -1.49 -4.02
CA PHE A 102 8.24 -0.99 -5.29
C PHE A 102 9.35 -0.58 -6.27
N THR A 103 10.49 -0.11 -5.77
CA THR A 103 11.65 0.19 -6.64
C THR A 103 12.22 -1.07 -7.27
N VAL A 104 12.39 -2.15 -6.50
CA VAL A 104 12.89 -3.43 -7.01
C VAL A 104 11.91 -4.07 -7.98
N MET A 105 10.62 -4.14 -7.63
CA MET A 105 9.59 -4.72 -8.49
C MET A 105 9.37 -3.90 -9.76
N GLY A 106 9.42 -2.57 -9.65
CA GLY A 106 9.34 -1.68 -10.79
C GLY A 106 10.51 -1.88 -11.77
N ALA A 107 11.74 -1.99 -11.25
CA ALA A 107 12.91 -2.28 -12.06
C ALA A 107 12.80 -3.64 -12.76
N GLN A 108 12.37 -4.69 -12.04
CA GLN A 108 12.22 -6.01 -12.63
C GLN A 108 11.13 -6.08 -13.71
N LYS A 109 10.00 -5.38 -13.53
CA LYS A 109 8.90 -5.38 -14.52
C LYS A 109 9.22 -4.57 -15.78
N ALA A 110 10.17 -3.65 -15.69
CA ALA A 110 10.59 -2.80 -16.82
C ALA A 110 11.72 -3.41 -17.66
N MET A 111 12.45 -4.40 -17.13
CA MET A 111 13.47 -5.17 -17.86
C MET A 111 12.81 -6.26 -18.72
#